data_AF-A0A9D7TY66-F1
#
_entry.id   AF-A0A9D7TY66-F1
#
_cell.length_a   1.000
_cell.length_b   1.000
_cell.length_c   1.000
_cell.angle_alpha   90.00
_cell.angle_beta   90.00
_cell.angle_gamma   90.00
#
_symmetry.space_group_name_H-M   'P 1'
#
loop_
_entity.id
_entity.type
_entity.pdbx_description
1 polymer ?
#
loop_
_entity_poly.entity_id
_entity_poly.type
_entity_poly.pdbx_seq_one_letter_code
_entity_poly.pdbx_strand_id
1 'polypeptide(L)'
;MMEWELYITYDTKPYKLKAVLEYHSSQIMRIRVHGIKSTLLLENDYPTLKAGNGKRGIKWKIREGQLRGDNKATARLLIDIFEKLEYFIKTDYPNLMK
;
A
#
# COMPACT_ATOMS: atom_id res chain seq x y z
N MET A 1 -15.74 3.24 -3.94
CA MET A 1 -14.56 3.16 -3.05
C MET A 1 -13.70 2.03 -3.59
N MET A 2 -12.40 2.26 -3.81
CA MET A 2 -11.52 1.31 -4.48
C MET A 2 -10.89 0.35 -3.48
N GLU A 3 -10.85 -0.94 -3.79
CA GLU A 3 -10.35 -1.98 -2.91
C GLU A 3 -9.40 -2.93 -3.66
N TRP A 4 -8.34 -3.36 -3.00
CA TRP A 4 -7.37 -4.33 -3.49
C TRP A 4 -7.18 -5.47 -2.50
N GLU A 5 -6.80 -6.63 -3.03
CA GLU A 5 -6.40 -7.79 -2.24
C GLU A 5 -4.89 -8.00 -2.34
N LEU A 6 -4.19 -7.85 -1.21
CA LEU A 6 -2.75 -8.03 -1.12
C LEU A 6 -2.45 -9.47 -0.69
N TYR A 7 -1.81 -10.23 -1.58
CA TYR A 7 -1.25 -11.55 -1.27
C TYR A 7 0.21 -11.37 -0.86
N ILE A 8 0.50 -11.56 0.43
CA ILE A 8 1.79 -11.29 1.07
C ILE A 8 2.29 -12.51 1.82
N THR A 9 3.61 -12.63 2.04
CA THR A 9 4.17 -13.73 2.83
C THR A 9 4.79 -13.19 4.11
N TYR A 10 4.30 -13.64 5.27
CA TYR A 10 4.86 -13.28 6.58
C TYR A 10 5.25 -14.55 7.32
N ASP A 11 6.50 -14.62 7.76
CA ASP A 11 7.05 -15.78 8.48
C ASP A 11 6.74 -17.13 7.78
N THR A 12 7.02 -17.17 6.46
CA THR A 12 6.76 -18.31 5.54
C THR A 12 5.29 -18.66 5.30
N LYS A 13 4.34 -17.94 5.91
CA LYS A 13 2.90 -18.16 5.73
C LYS A 13 2.30 -17.13 4.77
N PRO A 14 1.46 -17.54 3.81
CA PRO A 14 0.74 -16.60 2.98
C PRO A 14 -0.40 -15.96 3.76
N TYR A 15 -0.59 -14.66 3.56
CA TYR A 15 -1.71 -13.91 4.09
C TYR A 15 -2.38 -13.13 2.97
N LYS A 16 -3.69 -12.97 3.11
CA LYS A 16 -4.51 -12.13 2.24
C LYS A 16 -4.96 -10.93 3.06
N LEU A 17 -4.44 -9.75 2.73
CA LEU A 17 -4.83 -8.49 3.35
C LEU A 17 -5.77 -7.73 2.43
N LYS A 18 -6.72 -7.00 3.02
CA LYS A 18 -7.58 -6.07 2.28
C LYS A 18 -6.96 -4.68 2.33
N ALA A 19 -6.80 -4.03 1.19
CA ALA A 19 -6.38 -2.64 1.11
C ALA A 19 -7.52 -1.79 0.54
N VAL A 20 -7.82 -0.66 1.16
CA VAL A 20 -8.92 0.22 0.78
C VAL A 20 -8.38 1.63 0.56
N LEU A 21 -8.71 2.22 -0.59
CA LEU A 21 -8.44 3.62 -0.86
C LEU A 21 -9.43 4.48 -0.06
N GLU A 22 -8.94 5.11 1.02
CA GLU A 22 -9.79 5.94 1.89
C GLU A 22 -9.89 7.38 1.41
N TYR A 23 -8.81 7.90 0.83
CA TYR A 23 -8.74 9.27 0.38
C TYR A 23 -7.77 9.41 -0.79
N HIS A 24 -8.12 10.22 -1.77
CA HIS A 24 -7.20 10.66 -2.79
C HIS A 24 -7.45 12.11 -3.17
N SER A 25 -6.39 12.78 -3.58
CA SER A 25 -6.40 14.13 -4.11
C SER A 25 -5.32 14.25 -5.18
N SER A 26 -5.11 15.45 -5.72
CA SER A 26 -4.00 15.73 -6.63
C SER A 26 -2.61 15.64 -5.96
N GLN A 27 -2.56 15.67 -4.62
CA GLN A 27 -1.31 15.77 -3.86
C GLN A 27 -1.00 14.53 -3.02
N ILE A 28 -2.02 13.86 -2.48
CA ILE A 28 -1.83 12.71 -1.60
C ILE A 28 -2.86 11.63 -1.87
N MET A 29 -2.49 10.40 -1.53
CA MET A 29 -3.35 9.23 -1.50
C MET A 29 -3.17 8.53 -0.15
N ARG A 30 -4.28 8.09 0.45
CA ARG A 30 -4.31 7.34 1.70
C ARG A 30 -4.99 6.00 1.49
N ILE A 31 -4.28 4.95 1.85
CA ILE A 31 -4.71 3.57 1.72
C ILE A 31 -4.68 2.93 3.10
N ARG A 32 -5.80 2.37 3.54
CA ARG A 32 -5.87 1.56 4.75
C ARG A 32 -5.65 0.09 4.40
N VAL A 33 -4.66 -0.52 5.02
CA VAL A 33 -4.38 -1.95 4.92
C VAL A 33 -4.90 -2.64 6.17
N HIS A 34 -5.80 -3.60 5.98
CA HIS A 34 -6.42 -4.38 7.04
C HIS A 34 -5.69 -5.72 7.21
N GLY A 35 -4.98 -5.84 8.32
CA GLY A 35 -4.51 -7.11 8.85
C GLY A 35 -5.52 -7.75 9.78
N ILE A 36 -5.23 -9.00 10.14
CA ILE A 36 -6.10 -9.81 11.01
C ILE A 36 -6.29 -9.16 12.39
N LYS A 37 -5.22 -8.54 12.93
CA LYS A 37 -5.20 -7.98 14.30
C LYS A 37 -4.94 -6.48 14.35
N SER A 38 -4.58 -5.87 13.24
CA SER A 38 -4.20 -4.46 13.17
C SER A 38 -4.50 -3.90 11.80
N THR A 39 -4.67 -2.58 11.74
CA THR A 39 -4.78 -1.83 10.49
C THR A 39 -3.61 -0.87 10.38
N LEU A 40 -3.20 -0.56 9.15
CA LEU A 40 -2.20 0.45 8.85
C LEU A 40 -2.81 1.47 7.91
N LEU A 41 -2.74 2.75 8.27
CA LEU A 41 -3.03 3.83 7.33
C LEU A 41 -1.74 4.29 6.70
N LEU A 42 -1.62 4.06 5.40
CA LEU A 42 -0.48 4.46 4.61
C LEU A 42 -0.86 5.69 3.80
N GLU A 43 -0.03 6.73 3.86
CA GLU A 43 -0.13 7.89 2.99
C GLU A 43 1.06 7.91 2.06
N ASN A 44 0.82 8.30 0.81
CA ASN A 44 1.89 8.64 -0.11
C ASN A 44 1.67 10.03 -0.69
N ASP A 45 2.78 10.65 -1.06
CA ASP A 45 2.77 11.89 -1.83
C ASP A 45 2.43 11.48 -3.27
N TYR A 46 1.16 11.66 -3.64
CA TYR A 46 0.55 11.29 -4.90
C TYR A 46 0.71 12.25 -6.10
N PRO A 47 1.62 13.25 -6.16
CA PRO A 47 1.85 13.99 -7.41
C PRO A 47 2.49 13.12 -8.51
N THR A 48 3.04 11.95 -8.15
CA THR A 48 3.83 11.08 -9.03
C THR A 48 3.01 10.21 -9.98
N LEU A 49 1.69 10.20 -9.82
CA LEU A 49 0.80 9.27 -10.51
C LEU A 49 0.32 9.80 -11.88
N LYS A 50 0.75 11.01 -12.26
CA LYS A 50 0.82 11.43 -13.68
C LYS A 50 1.79 10.58 -14.51
N ALA A 51 2.54 9.67 -13.90
CA ALA A 51 3.49 8.84 -14.59
C ALA A 51 3.09 7.35 -14.49
N GLY A 52 2.22 6.92 -15.41
CA GLY A 52 2.25 5.53 -15.89
C GLY A 52 3.64 5.08 -16.40
N ASN A 53 4.62 6.01 -16.44
CA ASN A 53 6.01 5.83 -16.86
C ASN A 53 7.04 6.23 -15.78
N GLY A 54 6.62 6.42 -14.53
CA GLY A 54 7.51 6.91 -13.46
C GLY A 54 8.40 5.79 -12.91
N LYS A 55 9.69 5.80 -13.26
CA LYS A 55 10.70 4.89 -12.67
C LYS A 55 10.97 5.11 -11.18
N ARG A 56 10.43 6.18 -10.58
CA ARG A 56 10.59 6.47 -9.14
C ARG A 56 9.60 5.63 -8.33
N GLY A 57 10.11 5.04 -7.25
CA GLY A 57 9.27 4.35 -6.26
C GLY A 57 8.37 5.31 -5.50
N ILE A 58 7.27 4.79 -4.98
CA ILE A 58 6.33 5.57 -4.17
C ILE A 58 6.90 5.74 -2.77
N LYS A 59 6.97 6.98 -2.28
CA LYS A 59 7.36 7.27 -0.90
C LYS A 59 6.15 7.08 0.02
N TRP A 60 6.25 6.11 0.91
CA TRP A 60 5.21 5.78 1.87
C TRP A 60 5.50 6.41 3.24
N LYS A 61 4.45 6.92 3.88
CA LYS A 61 4.43 7.40 5.26
C LYS A 61 3.35 6.62 6.01
N ILE A 62 3.68 6.03 7.14
CA ILE A 62 2.68 5.42 8.03
C ILE A 62 2.04 6.56 8.84
N ARG A 63 0.73 6.75 8.68
CA ARG A 63 -0.04 7.79 9.40
C ARG A 63 -0.71 7.25 10.65
N GLU A 64 -1.22 6.02 10.58
CA GLU A 64 -1.87 5.35 11.71
C GLU A 64 -1.51 3.87 11.73
N GLY A 65 -1.59 3.29 12.92
CA GLY A 65 -1.30 1.88 13.16
C GLY A 65 0.18 1.63 13.44
N GLN A 66 0.42 0.53 14.15
CA GLN A 66 1.75 0.07 14.49
C GLN A 66 1.81 -1.43 14.22
N LEU A 67 2.87 -1.87 13.54
CA LEU A 67 3.19 -3.28 13.50
C LEU A 67 3.96 -3.63 14.77
N ARG A 68 3.52 -4.69 15.45
CA ARG A 68 4.22 -5.18 16.63
C ARG A 68 5.41 -6.02 16.18
N GLY A 69 6.62 -5.63 16.60
CA GLY A 69 7.84 -6.41 16.45
C GLY A 69 8.85 -5.73 15.55
N ASP A 70 10.02 -5.40 16.10
CA ASP A 70 11.11 -4.72 15.38
C ASP A 70 12.06 -5.75 14.77
N ASN A 71 11.52 -6.77 14.10
CA ASN A 71 12.28 -7.88 13.55
C ASN A 71 12.32 -7.84 12.01
N LYS A 72 13.21 -8.66 11.43
CA LYS A 72 13.37 -8.77 9.96
C LYS A 72 12.08 -9.17 9.24
N ALA A 73 11.20 -9.95 9.89
CA ALA A 73 9.94 -10.38 9.30
C ALA A 73 8.96 -9.22 9.15
N THR A 74 8.86 -8.33 10.14
CA THR A 74 8.04 -7.11 10.08
C THR A 74 8.52 -6.16 9.00
N ALA A 75 9.85 -5.97 8.86
CA ALA A 75 10.41 -5.14 7.80
C ALA A 75 10.07 -5.71 6.41
N ARG A 76 10.20 -7.03 6.23
CA ARG A 76 9.86 -7.71 4.98
C ARG A 76 8.36 -7.63 4.65
N LEU A 77 7.50 -7.76 5.66
CA LEU A 77 6.06 -7.57 5.52
C LEU A 77 5.71 -6.18 4.98
N LEU A 78 6.32 -5.13 5.53
CA LEU A 78 6.10 -3.76 5.06
C LEU A 78 6.56 -3.57 3.62
N ILE A 79 7.74 -4.11 3.26
CA ILE A 79 8.26 -4.06 1.89
C ILE A 79 7.29 -4.73 0.93
N ASP A 80 6.84 -5.95 1.22
CA ASP A 80 5.88 -6.69 0.39
C ASP A 80 4.56 -5.91 0.21
N ILE A 81 4.04 -5.30 1.29
CA ILE A 81 2.84 -4.45 1.23
C ILE A 81 3.07 -3.26 0.29
N PHE A 82 4.20 -2.55 0.44
CA PHE A 82 4.51 -1.37 -0.37
C PHE A 82 4.68 -1.70 -1.84
N GLU A 83 5.38 -2.78 -2.18
CA GLU A 83 5.60 -3.21 -3.55
C GLU A 83 4.29 -3.58 -4.24
N LYS A 84 3.41 -4.33 -3.54
CA LYS A 84 2.10 -4.71 -4.09
C LYS A 84 1.18 -3.51 -4.29
N LEU A 85 1.13 -2.60 -3.32
CA LEU A 85 0.37 -1.36 -3.46
C LEU A 85 0.90 -0.49 -4.59
N GLU A 86 2.22 -0.39 -4.73
CA GLU A 86 2.83 0.36 -5.83
C GLU A 86 2.48 -0.24 -7.19
N TYR A 87 2.51 -1.56 -7.33
CA TYR A 87 2.05 -2.24 -8.54
C TYR A 87 0.61 -1.84 -8.89
N PHE A 88 -0.32 -2.02 -7.95
CA PHE A 88 -1.73 -1.71 -8.17
C PHE A 88 -2.00 -0.23 -8.49
N ILE A 89 -1.30 0.68 -7.81
CA ILE A 89 -1.40 2.11 -8.10
C ILE A 89 -0.91 2.41 -9.51
N LYS A 90 0.17 1.76 -9.98
CA LYS A 90 0.74 2.02 -11.30
C LYS A 90 -0.03 1.33 -12.44
N THR A 91 -0.65 0.18 -12.20
CA THR A 91 -1.34 -0.59 -13.24
C THR A 91 -2.84 -0.37 -13.26
N ASP A 92 -3.50 -0.38 -12.10
CA ASP A 92 -4.96 -0.49 -12.05
C ASP A 92 -5.60 0.89 -11.94
N TYR A 93 -5.05 1.76 -11.09
CA TYR A 93 -5.61 3.08 -10.83
C TYR A 93 -5.72 3.97 -12.09
N PRO A 94 -4.71 4.07 -12.97
CA PRO A 94 -4.78 4.95 -14.15
C PRO A 94 -5.80 4.47 -15.17
N ASN A 95 -6.10 3.17 -15.21
CA ASN A 95 -7.08 2.58 -16.12
C ASN A 95 -8.52 2.81 -15.67
N LEU A 96 -8.74 3.07 -14.38
CA LEU A 96 -10.07 3.29 -13.79
C LEU A 96 -10.48 4.76 -13.72
N MET A 97 -9.53 5.68 -13.97
CA MET A 97 -9.76 7.13 -14.02
C MET A 97 -9.92 7.67 -15.45
N LYS A 98 -10.08 6.78 -16.44
CA LYS A 98 -10.47 7.11 -17.81
C LYS A 98 -11.98 7.03 -17.96
#